data_AF-A0A1S3AGU2-F1
#
_entry.id   AF-A0A1S3AGU2-F1
#
_cell.length_a   1.000
_cell.length_b   1.000
_cell.length_c   1.000
_cell.angle_alpha   90.00
_cell.angle_beta   90.00
_cell.angle_gamma   90.00
#
_symmetry.space_group_name_H-M   'P 1'
#
loop_
_entity.id
_entity.type
_entity.pdbx_description
1 polymer ?
#
loop_
_entity_poly.entity_id
_entity_poly.type
_entity_poly.pdbx_seq_one_letter_code
_entity_poly.pdbx_strand_id
1 'polypeptide(L)'
;MPTNGLHQVLKIQFGLVNDTDRYLTAESFGFKVNASAPSLKRKQTWVLEPDPGQGSAVLLRSSHLGRYLSAEEDGRVACEAEWPGRDCCFLVLPQADGRWALQSEPHGRYFGGTEDQLSCFATAISPAELWTVHLAIHPQAHLLSVSRRRYAHLCPHDDEIAADSNTPWGVEALVTLIFQNRQYCLKSCDSRYLRSDGQLVWEPEPHARYTLEFKAGKLAFKDCDGRYLAPVGPTGTLRAGRNTRPGKDELFELQESHPQVVLQAANHRYVSVRQGVNVSANQDEELDHETFLMQIDQETKKCTFYSSTGSYWALVTHGGIQATAAQVSANTMFEVEWRGRRVALKACNGRYVCMKKNGQLAAISDFVGEDEEFVLKLINRPILVLRGLDGFVCHRRGSAQLDTNRSVYDVFHLSFTDGAYQIRGRGGGFWHTGFHGSVLSDGERGEDFLLEFRERGRLAIRARSGKYLRGGASGLLRADADLPAGEALWEY
;
A
#
# COMPACT_ATOMS: atom_id res chain seq x y z
N MET A 1 -24.60 2.58 3.02
CA MET A 1 -24.07 1.65 4.05
C MET A 1 -22.81 2.29 4.62
N PRO A 2 -22.76 2.68 5.90
CA PRO A 2 -21.53 3.18 6.49
C PRO A 2 -20.59 1.98 6.68
N THR A 3 -19.62 1.82 5.78
CA THR A 3 -18.58 0.79 5.85
C THR A 3 -17.49 1.30 6.79
N ASN A 4 -17.55 0.88 8.05
CA ASN A 4 -16.56 1.17 9.08
C ASN A 4 -15.15 0.73 8.62
N GLY A 5 -14.38 1.62 8.00
CA GLY A 5 -12.95 1.47 7.76
C GLY A 5 -12.47 0.33 6.85
N LEU A 6 -13.32 -0.62 6.43
CA LEU A 6 -12.95 -1.77 5.59
C LEU A 6 -12.64 -1.38 4.14
N HIS A 7 -13.27 -0.31 3.65
CA HIS A 7 -13.07 0.23 2.31
C HIS A 7 -12.48 1.63 2.42
N GLN A 8 -11.19 1.70 2.71
CA GLN A 8 -10.47 2.97 2.76
C GLN A 8 -9.92 3.29 1.38
N VAL A 9 -10.63 4.16 0.66
CA VAL A 9 -10.12 4.76 -0.58
C VAL A 9 -8.90 5.59 -0.23
N LEU A 10 -7.77 5.30 -0.89
CA LEU A 10 -6.54 6.02 -0.66
C LEU A 10 -6.67 7.45 -1.20
N LYS A 11 -6.44 8.45 -0.34
CA LYS A 11 -6.31 9.83 -0.81
C LYS A 11 -5.05 9.90 -1.67
N ILE A 12 -5.25 10.14 -2.97
CA ILE A 12 -4.16 10.17 -3.94
C ILE A 12 -3.23 11.34 -3.61
N GLN A 13 -2.05 10.98 -3.14
CA GLN A 13 -0.90 11.87 -2.97
C GLN A 13 0.14 11.49 -4.01
N PHE A 14 0.85 12.48 -4.55
CA PHE A 14 1.84 12.24 -5.58
C PHE A 14 2.97 13.29 -5.54
N GLY A 15 4.12 12.94 -6.09
CA GLY A 15 5.14 13.87 -6.53
C GLY A 15 5.03 14.11 -8.04
N LEU A 16 5.58 15.25 -8.46
CA LEU A 16 5.74 15.60 -9.87
C LEU A 16 7.23 15.58 -10.21
N VAL A 17 7.62 14.77 -11.19
CA VAL A 17 9.01 14.59 -11.64
C VAL A 17 9.20 15.32 -12.97
N ASN A 18 10.15 16.24 -13.05
CA ASN A 18 10.46 16.96 -14.28
C ASN A 18 11.28 16.10 -15.28
N ASP A 19 11.68 16.70 -16.39
CA ASP A 19 12.48 16.05 -17.43
C ASP A 19 13.89 15.62 -16.97
N THR A 20 14.44 16.26 -15.93
CA THR A 20 15.75 15.95 -15.32
C THR A 20 15.69 14.96 -14.14
N ASP A 21 14.58 14.23 -13.96
CA ASP A 21 14.38 13.27 -12.84
C ASP A 21 14.45 13.93 -11.45
N ARG A 22 13.99 15.18 -11.34
CA ARG A 22 13.89 15.91 -10.08
C ARG A 22 12.44 16.18 -9.70
N TYR A 23 12.17 16.14 -8.40
CA TYR A 23 10.84 16.32 -7.85
C TYR A 23 10.53 17.78 -7.56
N LEU A 24 9.33 18.21 -7.96
CA LEU A 24 8.74 19.45 -7.51
C LEU A 24 8.68 19.48 -5.98
N THR A 25 9.32 20.49 -5.41
CA THR A 25 9.54 20.65 -3.98
C THR A 25 8.99 22.00 -3.54
N ALA A 26 8.15 22.00 -2.52
CA ALA A 26 7.79 23.22 -1.80
C ALA A 26 8.79 23.44 -0.66
N GLU A 27 9.45 24.59 -0.63
CA GLU A 27 10.40 24.91 0.43
C GLU A 27 9.70 25.31 1.72
N SER A 28 10.28 24.89 2.85
CA SER A 28 9.69 25.16 4.17
C SER A 28 9.78 26.63 4.58
N PHE A 29 10.70 27.38 3.97
CA PHE A 29 10.91 28.80 4.24
C PHE A 29 10.91 29.58 2.92
N GLY A 30 10.38 30.80 2.97
CA GLY A 30 10.31 31.70 1.82
C GLY A 30 9.30 31.31 0.73
N PHE A 31 8.52 30.23 0.95
CA PHE A 31 7.41 29.79 0.10
C PHE A 31 7.73 29.62 -1.39
N LYS A 32 9.01 29.39 -1.71
CA LYS A 32 9.47 29.11 -3.07
C LYS A 32 9.23 27.65 -3.43
N VAL A 33 9.20 27.39 -4.73
CA VAL A 33 9.20 26.04 -5.30
C VAL A 33 10.46 25.82 -6.14
N ASN A 34 10.94 24.59 -6.17
CA ASN A 34 12.05 24.16 -7.03
C ASN A 34 11.86 22.71 -7.49
N ALA A 35 12.66 22.28 -8.45
CA ALA A 35 12.78 20.90 -8.90
C ALA A 35 14.23 20.43 -8.80
N SER A 36 14.78 20.39 -7.58
CA SER A 36 16.16 19.93 -7.32
C SER A 36 16.23 18.59 -6.57
N ALA A 37 15.12 18.16 -5.95
CA ALA A 37 15.14 16.99 -5.08
C ALA A 37 15.25 15.68 -5.90
N PRO A 38 16.15 14.74 -5.55
CA PRO A 38 16.32 13.46 -6.25
C PRO A 38 15.29 12.40 -5.86
N SER A 39 14.48 12.65 -4.82
CA SER A 39 13.64 11.65 -4.18
C SER A 39 12.33 12.25 -3.67
N LEU A 40 11.24 11.51 -3.85
CA LEU A 40 9.95 11.79 -3.23
C LEU A 40 10.01 11.62 -1.71
N LYS A 41 9.96 12.73 -0.97
CA LYS A 41 9.82 12.78 0.48
C LYS A 41 8.71 13.78 0.85
N ARG A 42 8.57 14.09 2.14
CA ARG A 42 7.54 14.98 2.69
C ARG A 42 7.39 16.32 1.93
N LYS A 43 8.49 16.97 1.52
CA LYS A 43 8.43 18.26 0.83
C LYS A 43 8.01 18.17 -0.64
N GLN A 44 8.08 16.97 -1.21
CA GLN A 44 7.81 16.65 -2.61
C GLN A 44 6.38 16.11 -2.83
N THR A 45 5.61 15.95 -1.75
CA THR A 45 4.27 15.36 -1.80
C THR A 45 3.20 16.45 -1.98
N TRP A 46 2.42 16.30 -3.04
CA TRP A 46 1.32 17.18 -3.43
C TRP A 46 -0.01 16.43 -3.43
N VAL A 47 -1.09 17.18 -3.29
CA VAL A 47 -2.47 16.73 -3.41
C VAL A 47 -3.15 17.57 -4.47
N LEU A 48 -3.97 16.91 -5.29
CA LEU A 48 -4.83 17.58 -6.26
C LEU A 48 -6.23 17.74 -5.67
N GLU A 49 -6.69 18.98 -5.56
CA GLU A 49 -8.01 19.33 -5.04
C GLU A 49 -8.83 19.95 -6.19
N PRO A 50 -10.13 19.62 -6.32
CA PRO A 50 -10.97 20.29 -7.30
C PRO A 50 -11.12 21.77 -6.94
N ASP A 51 -11.11 22.65 -7.94
CA ASP A 51 -11.48 24.04 -7.69
C ASP A 51 -12.98 24.12 -7.30
N PRO A 52 -13.38 24.93 -6.31
CA PRO A 52 -14.79 25.10 -5.95
C PRO A 52 -15.61 25.79 -7.04
N GLY A 53 -14.98 26.52 -7.95
CA GLY A 53 -15.61 27.03 -9.16
C GLY A 53 -16.01 25.87 -10.07
N GLN A 54 -17.16 25.94 -10.74
CA GLN A 54 -17.71 24.86 -11.58
C GLN A 54 -16.87 24.54 -12.85
N GLY A 55 -15.60 24.92 -12.90
CA GLY A 55 -14.68 24.70 -14.01
C GLY A 55 -13.93 23.36 -13.95
N SER A 56 -13.10 23.12 -14.96
CA SER A 56 -12.19 21.96 -15.03
C SER A 56 -10.86 22.17 -14.31
N ALA A 57 -10.68 23.34 -13.68
CA ALA A 57 -9.47 23.68 -12.97
C ALA A 57 -9.29 22.89 -11.68
N VAL A 58 -8.03 22.76 -11.28
CA VAL A 58 -7.60 22.03 -10.10
C VAL A 58 -6.56 22.84 -9.36
N LEU A 59 -6.45 22.54 -8.07
CA LEU A 59 -5.54 23.18 -7.14
C LEU A 59 -4.46 22.17 -6.75
N LEU A 60 -3.19 22.56 -6.79
CA LEU A 60 -2.08 21.75 -6.29
C LEU A 60 -1.70 22.21 -4.90
N ARG A 61 -2.02 21.40 -3.89
CA ARG A 61 -1.75 21.69 -2.48
C ARG A 61 -0.54 20.91 -1.98
N SER A 62 0.43 21.61 -1.40
CA SER A 62 1.57 21.01 -0.71
C SER A 62 1.09 20.27 0.53
N SER A 63 1.37 18.97 0.62
CA SER A 63 0.88 18.13 1.72
C SER A 63 1.50 18.51 3.06
N HIS A 64 2.74 19.03 3.05
CA HIS A 64 3.46 19.32 4.29
C HIS A 64 3.26 20.74 4.81
N LEU A 65 2.97 21.71 3.93
CA LEU A 65 2.68 23.10 4.32
C LEU A 65 1.18 23.39 4.37
N GLY A 66 0.36 22.61 3.66
CA GLY A 66 -1.05 22.89 3.49
C GLY A 66 -1.36 24.10 2.60
N ARG A 67 -0.37 24.61 1.84
CA ARG A 67 -0.45 25.79 0.95
C ARG A 67 -0.57 25.40 -0.52
N TYR A 68 -1.03 26.32 -1.36
CA TYR A 68 -1.29 26.08 -2.78
C TYR A 68 -0.18 26.62 -3.68
N LEU A 69 0.12 25.88 -4.74
CA LEU A 69 0.92 26.36 -5.86
C LEU A 69 0.18 27.52 -6.55
N SER A 70 0.89 28.60 -6.86
CA SER A 70 0.35 29.75 -7.58
C SER A 70 1.27 30.18 -8.73
N ALA A 71 0.67 30.73 -9.77
CA ALA A 71 1.36 31.32 -10.93
C ALA A 71 0.83 32.74 -11.20
N GLU A 72 1.70 33.73 -11.03
CA GLU A 72 1.41 35.14 -11.31
C GLU A 72 1.46 35.45 -12.82
N GLU A 73 0.92 36.60 -13.23
CA GLU A 73 0.86 37.03 -14.64
C GLU A 73 2.27 37.19 -15.28
N ASP A 74 3.28 37.57 -14.47
CA ASP A 74 4.67 37.68 -14.90
C ASP A 74 5.38 36.30 -15.01
N GLY A 75 4.67 35.22 -14.70
CA GLY A 75 5.16 33.84 -14.73
C GLY A 75 5.89 33.40 -13.46
N ARG A 76 5.96 34.24 -12.42
CA ARG A 76 6.52 33.85 -11.12
C ARG A 76 5.65 32.79 -10.46
N VAL A 77 6.32 31.81 -9.85
CA VAL A 77 5.67 30.71 -9.14
C VAL A 77 6.03 30.68 -7.67
N ALA A 78 5.05 30.37 -6.84
CA ALA A 78 5.20 30.28 -5.39
C ALA A 78 4.28 29.22 -4.79
N CYS A 79 4.47 28.91 -3.51
CA CYS A 79 3.61 28.04 -2.72
C CYS A 79 3.24 28.72 -1.39
N GLU A 80 2.74 29.96 -1.47
CA GLU A 80 2.47 30.81 -0.32
C GLU A 80 0.99 30.81 0.10
N ALA A 81 0.06 30.66 -0.83
CA ALA A 81 -1.36 30.86 -0.55
C ALA A 81 -1.91 29.83 0.46
N GLU A 82 -2.51 30.31 1.56
CA GLU A 82 -3.23 29.46 2.54
C GLU A 82 -4.65 29.12 2.09
N TRP A 83 -5.22 30.00 1.27
CA TRP A 83 -6.54 29.87 0.66
C TRP A 83 -6.39 29.96 -0.86
N PRO A 84 -7.09 29.12 -1.64
CA PRO A 84 -6.96 29.15 -3.08
C PRO A 84 -7.51 30.47 -3.63
N GLY A 85 -6.76 31.09 -4.54
CA GLY A 85 -7.16 32.27 -5.29
C GLY A 85 -7.09 32.02 -6.80
N ARG A 86 -7.40 33.05 -7.59
CA ARG A 86 -7.41 32.98 -9.07
C ARG A 86 -6.12 32.39 -9.64
N ASP A 87 -4.97 32.81 -9.11
CA ASP A 87 -3.64 32.39 -9.58
C ASP A 87 -3.24 30.98 -9.13
N CYS A 88 -4.05 30.31 -8.30
CA CYS A 88 -3.84 28.93 -7.88
C CYS A 88 -4.51 27.90 -8.81
N CYS A 89 -5.28 28.36 -9.80
CA CYS A 89 -6.05 27.50 -10.69
C CYS A 89 -5.19 27.00 -11.87
N PHE A 90 -5.05 25.68 -11.96
CA PHE A 90 -4.34 25.02 -13.06
C PHE A 90 -5.25 24.07 -13.84
N LEU A 91 -5.01 23.96 -15.14
CA LEU A 91 -5.53 22.90 -15.99
C LEU A 91 -4.47 21.81 -16.11
N VAL A 92 -4.86 20.55 -15.83
CA VAL A 92 -4.01 19.38 -16.08
C VAL A 92 -4.27 18.88 -17.49
N LEU A 93 -3.28 19.02 -18.36
CA LEU A 93 -3.36 18.58 -19.75
C LEU A 93 -2.56 17.28 -19.93
N PRO A 94 -3.23 16.11 -20.02
CA PRO A 94 -2.56 14.84 -20.25
C PRO A 94 -1.97 14.80 -21.66
N GLN A 95 -0.72 14.35 -21.76
CA GLN A 95 -0.01 14.21 -23.02
C GLN A 95 -0.16 12.81 -23.63
N ALA A 96 0.26 12.65 -24.88
CA ALA A 96 0.19 11.37 -25.58
C ALA A 96 0.97 10.25 -24.85
N ASP A 97 2.14 10.57 -24.29
CA ASP A 97 2.97 9.66 -23.49
C ASP A 97 2.53 9.52 -22.02
N GLY A 98 1.45 10.21 -21.64
CA GLY A 98 0.83 10.22 -20.32
C GLY A 98 1.50 11.14 -19.30
N ARG A 99 2.54 11.90 -19.67
CA ARG A 99 3.01 13.01 -18.84
C ARG A 99 1.98 14.13 -18.79
N TRP A 100 2.18 15.04 -17.86
CA TRP A 100 1.29 16.16 -17.61
C TRP A 100 1.95 17.47 -18.01
N ALA A 101 1.20 18.31 -18.73
CA ALA A 101 1.48 19.74 -18.76
C ALA A 101 0.50 20.44 -17.82
N LEU A 102 1.01 21.34 -16.99
CA LEU A 102 0.21 22.16 -16.09
C LEU A 102 0.10 23.55 -16.69
N GLN A 103 -1.11 23.96 -17.05
CA GLN A 103 -1.37 25.29 -17.59
C GLN A 103 -2.05 26.16 -16.53
N SER A 104 -1.55 27.36 -16.29
CA SER A 104 -2.29 28.35 -15.50
C SER A 104 -3.59 28.70 -16.22
N GLU A 105 -4.73 28.42 -15.60
CA GLU A 105 -6.04 28.76 -16.14
C GLU A 105 -6.20 30.26 -16.40
N PRO A 106 -5.86 31.17 -15.46
CA PRO A 106 -6.06 32.61 -15.68
C PRO A 106 -5.16 33.23 -16.74
N HIS A 107 -3.96 32.67 -16.97
CA HIS A 107 -2.91 33.30 -17.78
C HIS A 107 -2.58 32.53 -19.07
N GLY A 108 -3.07 31.29 -19.21
CA GLY A 108 -2.86 30.45 -20.39
C GLY A 108 -1.42 30.00 -20.61
N ARG A 109 -0.53 30.15 -19.62
CA ARG A 109 0.89 29.78 -19.67
C ARG A 109 1.16 28.42 -19.04
N TYR A 110 2.24 27.76 -19.47
CA TYR A 110 2.61 26.43 -18.98
C TYR A 110 3.70 26.51 -17.91
N PHE A 111 3.53 25.69 -16.87
CA PHE A 111 4.43 25.56 -15.72
C PHE A 111 5.50 24.49 -15.95
N GLY A 112 6.76 24.88 -15.80
CA GLY A 112 7.90 24.02 -16.06
C GLY A 112 9.22 24.59 -15.55
N GLY A 113 10.29 23.87 -15.83
CA GLY A 113 11.67 24.27 -15.55
C GLY A 113 12.47 23.23 -14.75
N THR A 114 13.67 23.65 -14.38
CA THR A 114 14.66 22.80 -13.71
C THR A 114 15.24 23.51 -12.50
N GLU A 115 15.59 22.74 -11.47
CA GLU A 115 16.22 23.26 -10.26
C GLU A 115 15.43 24.44 -9.66
N ASP A 116 16.05 25.57 -9.36
CA ASP A 116 15.42 26.78 -8.83
C ASP A 116 14.81 27.70 -9.90
N GLN A 117 14.92 27.33 -11.18
CA GLN A 117 14.45 28.12 -12.33
C GLN A 117 13.07 27.64 -12.79
N LEU A 118 12.14 27.45 -11.86
CA LEU A 118 10.75 27.14 -12.18
C LEU A 118 10.00 28.43 -12.55
N SER A 119 9.18 28.36 -13.60
CA SER A 119 8.31 29.46 -14.01
C SER A 119 7.03 28.94 -14.68
N CYS A 120 6.02 29.80 -14.78
CA CYS A 120 4.78 29.53 -15.50
C CYS A 120 4.57 30.59 -16.59
N PHE A 121 5.50 30.66 -17.54
CA PHE A 121 5.47 31.69 -18.60
C PHE A 121 5.54 31.13 -20.03
N ALA A 122 5.77 29.83 -20.19
CA ALA A 122 5.87 29.23 -21.52
C ALA A 122 4.53 29.30 -22.27
N THR A 123 4.57 29.63 -23.56
CA THR A 123 3.38 29.68 -24.45
C THR A 123 3.14 28.39 -25.21
N ALA A 124 4.11 27.47 -25.19
CA ALA A 124 4.04 26.16 -25.81
C ALA A 124 4.69 25.12 -24.88
N ILE A 125 4.27 23.86 -25.01
CA ILE A 125 4.78 22.75 -24.22
C ILE A 125 6.11 22.28 -24.83
N SER A 126 7.18 22.37 -24.05
CA SER A 126 8.47 21.72 -24.33
C SER A 126 8.73 20.61 -23.29
N PRO A 127 9.82 19.83 -23.39
CA PRO A 127 10.19 18.87 -22.36
C PRO A 127 10.24 19.47 -20.94
N ALA A 128 10.61 20.74 -20.79
CA ALA A 128 10.72 21.41 -19.48
C ALA A 128 9.36 21.62 -18.77
N GLU A 129 8.25 21.64 -19.52
CA GLU A 129 6.88 21.79 -18.98
C GLU A 129 6.19 20.43 -18.75
N LEU A 130 6.90 19.32 -18.96
CA LEU A 130 6.34 17.98 -18.84
C LEU A 130 6.71 17.32 -17.52
N TRP A 131 5.69 16.97 -16.77
CA TRP A 131 5.80 16.34 -15.45
C TRP A 131 5.32 14.89 -15.48
N THR A 132 6.05 14.00 -14.83
CA THR A 132 5.60 12.63 -14.56
C THR A 132 5.03 12.55 -13.16
N VAL A 133 3.84 11.97 -13.03
CA VAL A 133 3.23 11.68 -11.73
C VAL A 133 3.89 10.45 -11.10
N HIS A 134 4.38 10.60 -9.87
CA HIS A 134 4.81 9.50 -9.02
C HIS A 134 3.95 9.45 -7.76
N LEU A 135 3.09 8.45 -7.64
CA LEU A 135 2.27 8.17 -6.45
C LEU A 135 3.11 8.12 -5.17
N ALA A 136 2.67 8.84 -4.16
CA ALA A 136 3.25 8.88 -2.81
C ALA A 136 2.51 7.98 -1.81
N ILE A 137 1.66 7.07 -2.29
CA ILE A 137 0.97 6.06 -1.49
C ILE A 137 1.77 4.75 -1.45
N HIS A 138 1.44 3.86 -0.52
CA HIS A 138 2.02 2.52 -0.54
C HIS A 138 1.65 1.79 -1.83
N PRO A 139 2.59 1.12 -2.52
CA PRO A 139 2.34 0.51 -3.84
C PRO A 139 1.50 -0.76 -3.79
N GLN A 140 1.38 -1.40 -2.62
CA GLN A 140 0.60 -2.61 -2.42
C GLN A 140 -0.83 -2.25 -2.02
N ALA A 141 -1.79 -2.56 -2.90
CA ALA A 141 -3.17 -2.08 -2.80
C ALA A 141 -4.15 -3.07 -3.41
N HIS A 142 -5.44 -2.80 -3.20
CA HIS A 142 -6.53 -3.40 -3.95
C HIS A 142 -7.01 -2.45 -5.04
N LEU A 143 -7.31 -2.99 -6.21
CA LEU A 143 -7.74 -2.23 -7.38
C LEU A 143 -9.23 -2.48 -7.63
N LEU A 144 -10.07 -1.46 -7.45
CA LEU A 144 -11.52 -1.55 -7.66
C LEU A 144 -11.89 -0.90 -8.99
N SER A 145 -12.56 -1.64 -9.88
CA SER A 145 -13.16 -1.07 -11.10
C SER A 145 -14.38 -0.21 -10.74
N VAL A 146 -14.40 1.04 -11.21
CA VAL A 146 -15.51 1.97 -10.98
C VAL A 146 -16.77 1.55 -11.75
N SER A 147 -16.61 1.04 -12.97
CA SER A 147 -17.74 0.62 -13.80
C SER A 147 -18.39 -0.66 -13.28
N ARG A 148 -17.57 -1.68 -12.96
CA ARG A 148 -18.08 -2.97 -12.48
C ARG A 148 -18.42 -3.00 -11.01
N ARG A 149 -17.83 -2.11 -10.20
CA ARG A 149 -17.87 -2.18 -8.74
C ARG A 149 -17.40 -3.55 -8.26
N ARG A 150 -16.26 -3.99 -8.80
CA ARG A 150 -15.62 -5.28 -8.56
C ARG A 150 -14.11 -5.12 -8.48
N TYR A 151 -13.50 -5.91 -7.61
CA TYR A 151 -12.07 -5.90 -7.35
C TYR A 151 -11.33 -6.72 -8.39
N ALA A 152 -10.17 -6.21 -8.79
CA ALA A 152 -9.21 -6.96 -9.57
C ALA A 152 -8.54 -8.02 -8.70
N HIS A 153 -8.38 -9.22 -9.24
CA HIS A 153 -7.60 -10.29 -8.63
C HIS A 153 -6.96 -11.16 -9.71
N LEU A 154 -5.88 -11.84 -9.35
CA LEU A 154 -5.30 -12.89 -10.18
C LEU A 154 -6.29 -14.06 -10.27
N CYS A 155 -6.60 -14.54 -11.47
CA CYS A 155 -7.29 -15.80 -11.68
C CYS A 155 -6.26 -16.83 -12.19
N PRO A 156 -5.74 -17.73 -11.33
CA PRO A 156 -4.71 -18.69 -11.74
C PRO A 156 -5.18 -19.69 -12.80
N HIS A 157 -6.48 -20.00 -12.83
CA HIS A 157 -7.05 -20.98 -13.75
C HIS A 157 -7.13 -20.46 -15.18
N ASP A 158 -7.49 -19.18 -15.34
CA ASP A 158 -7.63 -18.51 -16.64
C ASP A 158 -6.38 -17.72 -17.05
N ASP A 159 -5.36 -17.69 -16.18
CA ASP A 159 -4.09 -16.99 -16.36
C ASP A 159 -4.22 -15.49 -16.67
N GLU A 160 -5.18 -14.83 -16.02
CA GLU A 160 -5.52 -13.42 -16.23
C GLU A 160 -5.68 -12.65 -14.91
N ILE A 161 -5.77 -11.32 -15.01
CA ILE A 161 -6.32 -10.49 -13.93
C ILE A 161 -7.77 -10.16 -14.25
N ALA A 162 -8.69 -10.76 -13.52
CA ALA A 162 -10.12 -10.55 -13.65
C ALA A 162 -10.61 -9.46 -12.69
N ALA A 163 -11.64 -8.73 -13.06
CA ALA A 163 -12.27 -7.69 -12.23
C ALA A 163 -13.76 -7.99 -12.00
N ASP A 164 -14.03 -9.14 -11.40
CA ASP A 164 -15.36 -9.66 -11.08
C ASP A 164 -15.55 -10.02 -9.59
N SER A 165 -14.50 -9.91 -8.76
CA SER A 165 -14.59 -10.22 -7.33
C SER A 165 -15.37 -9.15 -6.53
N ASN A 166 -16.25 -9.61 -5.63
CA ASN A 166 -17.06 -8.74 -4.77
C ASN A 166 -16.24 -8.13 -3.62
N THR A 167 -15.22 -8.85 -3.15
CA THR A 167 -14.41 -8.49 -1.99
C THR A 167 -12.93 -8.72 -2.29
N PRO A 168 -12.02 -7.87 -1.80
CA PRO A 168 -10.60 -8.05 -2.05
C PRO A 168 -10.00 -9.07 -1.08
N TRP A 169 -10.43 -10.33 -1.17
CA TRP A 169 -10.05 -11.43 -0.27
C TRP A 169 -8.93 -12.29 -0.84
N GLY A 170 -8.13 -12.87 0.04
CA GLY A 170 -7.04 -13.76 -0.30
C GLY A 170 -5.81 -13.05 -0.87
N VAL A 171 -4.81 -13.87 -1.21
CA VAL A 171 -3.54 -13.42 -1.79
C VAL A 171 -3.68 -12.91 -3.22
N GLU A 172 -4.68 -13.41 -3.95
CA GLU A 172 -4.94 -13.08 -5.36
C GLU A 172 -5.42 -11.64 -5.56
N ALA A 173 -6.06 -11.04 -4.56
CA ALA A 173 -6.55 -9.66 -4.60
C ALA A 173 -5.44 -8.61 -4.44
N LEU A 174 -4.20 -9.02 -4.13
CA LEU A 174 -3.07 -8.10 -3.97
C LEU A 174 -2.54 -7.67 -5.34
N VAL A 175 -2.57 -6.35 -5.60
CA VAL A 175 -1.89 -5.73 -6.74
C VAL A 175 -0.76 -4.85 -6.22
N THR A 176 0.43 -5.01 -6.79
CA THR A 176 1.58 -4.14 -6.47
C THR A 176 1.91 -3.26 -7.66
N LEU A 177 1.79 -1.94 -7.47
CA LEU A 177 2.18 -0.95 -8.47
C LEU A 177 3.70 -0.78 -8.46
N ILE A 178 4.37 -1.03 -9.58
CA ILE A 178 5.83 -0.90 -9.70
C ILE A 178 6.19 0.32 -10.53
N PHE A 179 6.73 1.36 -9.90
CA PHE A 179 7.22 2.55 -10.59
C PHE A 179 8.64 2.34 -11.13
N GLN A 180 8.79 2.31 -12.45
CA GLN A 180 10.08 2.16 -13.13
C GLN A 180 10.09 2.98 -14.42
N ASN A 181 11.19 3.67 -14.69
CA ASN A 181 11.38 4.46 -15.92
C ASN A 181 10.21 5.43 -16.20
N ARG A 182 9.72 6.14 -15.17
CA ARG A 182 8.60 7.10 -15.26
C ARG A 182 7.24 6.49 -15.62
N GLN A 183 7.11 5.17 -15.53
CA GLN A 183 5.87 4.44 -15.79
C GLN A 183 5.58 3.45 -14.66
N TYR A 184 4.37 2.92 -14.65
CA TYR A 184 3.88 1.93 -13.71
C TYR A 184 3.68 0.58 -14.36
N CYS A 185 4.03 -0.49 -13.69
CA CYS A 185 3.60 -1.85 -14.04
C CYS A 185 2.65 -2.35 -12.94
N LEU A 186 1.61 -3.10 -13.32
CA LEU A 186 0.76 -3.80 -12.36
C LEU A 186 1.33 -5.20 -12.15
N LYS A 187 1.84 -5.47 -10.94
CA LYS A 187 2.42 -6.77 -10.57
C LYS A 187 1.45 -7.57 -9.72
N SER A 188 1.17 -8.81 -10.12
CA SER A 188 0.35 -9.78 -9.38
C SER A 188 1.13 -10.41 -8.23
N CYS A 189 0.42 -11.11 -7.35
CA CYS A 189 1.01 -11.75 -6.17
C CYS A 189 2.02 -12.86 -6.48
N ASP A 190 1.92 -13.49 -7.66
CA ASP A 190 2.86 -14.50 -8.19
C ASP A 190 4.08 -13.87 -8.90
N SER A 191 4.22 -12.55 -8.82
CA SER A 191 5.33 -11.76 -9.37
C SER A 191 5.37 -11.55 -10.88
N ARG A 192 4.29 -11.84 -11.61
CA ARG A 192 4.14 -11.47 -13.02
C ARG A 192 3.55 -10.06 -13.19
N TYR A 193 3.69 -9.50 -14.39
CA TYR A 193 3.24 -8.17 -14.77
C TYR A 193 2.09 -8.26 -15.77
N LEU A 194 1.07 -7.41 -15.59
CA LEU A 194 -0.05 -7.32 -16.52
C LEU A 194 0.35 -6.61 -17.82
N ARG A 195 0.24 -7.31 -18.94
CA ARG A 195 0.40 -6.74 -20.27
C ARG A 195 -0.90 -6.16 -20.81
N SER A 196 -0.81 -5.20 -21.71
CA SER A 196 -1.95 -4.47 -22.27
C SER A 196 -2.92 -5.34 -23.08
N ASP A 197 -2.54 -6.55 -23.50
CA ASP A 197 -3.45 -7.51 -24.14
C ASP A 197 -4.22 -8.40 -23.16
N GLY A 198 -3.89 -8.32 -21.87
CA GLY A 198 -4.49 -9.10 -20.77
C GLY A 198 -3.65 -10.28 -20.28
N GLN A 199 -2.52 -10.57 -20.94
CA GLN A 199 -1.63 -11.66 -20.51
C GLN A 199 -0.71 -11.25 -19.35
N LEU A 200 -0.21 -12.24 -18.62
CA LEU A 200 0.75 -12.07 -17.53
C LEU A 200 2.16 -12.47 -17.97
N VAL A 201 3.13 -11.57 -17.79
CA VAL A 201 4.52 -11.75 -18.24
C VAL A 201 5.53 -11.58 -17.10
N TRP A 202 6.71 -12.21 -17.20
CA TRP A 202 7.71 -12.16 -16.12
C TRP A 202 8.56 -10.89 -16.11
N GLU A 203 8.67 -10.22 -17.25
CA GLU A 203 9.49 -9.02 -17.40
C GLU A 203 8.61 -7.79 -17.67
N PRO A 204 8.97 -6.61 -17.15
CA PRO A 204 8.23 -5.37 -17.38
C PRO A 204 8.54 -4.80 -18.76
N GLU A 205 8.09 -5.50 -19.80
CA GLU A 205 8.22 -5.09 -21.21
C GLU A 205 7.37 -3.84 -21.54
N PRO A 206 7.57 -3.15 -22.68
CA PRO A 206 6.87 -1.91 -22.99
C PRO A 206 5.34 -1.98 -22.90
N HIS A 207 4.74 -3.11 -23.32
CA HIS A 207 3.29 -3.33 -23.25
C HIS A 207 2.77 -3.66 -21.84
N ALA A 208 3.66 -3.89 -20.87
CA ALA A 208 3.32 -4.07 -19.45
C ALA A 208 3.56 -2.79 -18.62
N ARG A 209 3.89 -1.68 -19.29
CA ARG A 209 4.12 -0.37 -18.68
C ARG A 209 2.98 0.57 -19.02
N TYR A 210 2.53 1.29 -18.01
CA TYR A 210 1.40 2.19 -18.08
C TYR A 210 1.77 3.55 -17.51
N THR A 211 1.31 4.60 -18.16
CA THR A 211 1.33 5.93 -17.56
C THR A 211 0.00 6.19 -16.86
N LEU A 212 0.03 6.88 -15.72
CA LEU A 212 -1.17 7.17 -14.95
C LEU A 212 -1.81 8.48 -15.38
N GLU A 213 -3.13 8.46 -15.55
CA GLU A 213 -3.95 9.64 -15.68
C GLU A 213 -4.95 9.72 -14.53
N PHE A 214 -5.18 10.91 -13.98
CA PHE A 214 -6.21 11.12 -12.97
C PHE A 214 -7.44 11.76 -13.59
N LYS A 215 -8.60 11.20 -13.28
CA LYS A 215 -9.89 11.77 -13.67
C LYS A 215 -10.88 11.60 -12.55
N ALA A 216 -11.46 12.71 -12.08
CA ALA A 216 -12.41 12.75 -10.97
C ALA A 216 -11.93 12.01 -9.70
N GLY A 217 -10.64 12.14 -9.36
CA GLY A 217 -10.02 11.47 -8.21
C GLY A 217 -9.85 9.95 -8.37
N LYS A 218 -9.95 9.44 -9.59
CA LYS A 218 -9.74 8.03 -9.96
C LYS A 218 -8.54 7.89 -10.87
N LEU A 219 -8.00 6.68 -10.96
CA LEU A 219 -6.87 6.33 -11.82
C LEU A 219 -7.35 5.74 -13.14
N ALA A 220 -6.64 6.08 -14.21
CA ALA A 220 -6.68 5.34 -15.46
C ALA A 220 -5.25 4.97 -15.87
N PHE A 221 -5.08 3.78 -16.44
CA PHE A 221 -3.78 3.23 -16.84
C PHE A 221 -3.67 3.25 -18.36
N LYS A 222 -2.80 4.10 -18.89
CA LYS A 222 -2.59 4.29 -20.33
C LYS A 222 -1.41 3.46 -20.81
N ASP A 223 -1.62 2.59 -21.78
CA ASP A 223 -0.58 1.76 -22.40
C ASP A 223 0.32 2.55 -23.39
N CYS A 224 1.32 1.88 -23.96
CA CYS A 224 2.25 2.48 -24.92
C CYS A 224 1.61 2.90 -26.26
N ASP A 225 0.43 2.38 -26.59
CA ASP A 225 -0.33 2.74 -27.80
C ASP A 225 -1.34 3.86 -27.54
N GLY A 226 -1.36 4.40 -26.32
CA GLY A 226 -2.25 5.47 -25.89
C GLY A 226 -3.68 5.03 -25.59
N ARG A 227 -3.90 3.73 -25.39
CA ARG A 227 -5.17 3.12 -24.99
C ARG A 227 -5.19 2.87 -23.49
N TYR A 228 -6.37 2.64 -22.92
CA TYR A 228 -6.52 2.52 -21.46
C TYR A 228 -6.96 1.12 -21.05
N LEU A 229 -6.43 0.63 -19.91
CA LEU A 229 -6.93 -0.59 -19.28
C LEU A 229 -8.40 -0.44 -18.90
N ALA A 230 -9.20 -1.47 -19.18
CA ALA A 230 -10.58 -1.59 -18.76
C ALA A 230 -10.93 -3.07 -18.55
N PRO A 231 -11.92 -3.39 -17.69
CA PRO A 231 -12.46 -4.74 -17.58
C PRO A 231 -13.28 -5.15 -18.80
N VAL A 232 -12.84 -6.15 -19.56
CA VAL A 232 -13.50 -6.59 -20.80
C VAL A 232 -14.02 -8.03 -20.69
N GLY A 233 -15.18 -8.32 -21.30
CA GLY A 233 -15.76 -9.67 -21.31
C GLY A 233 -16.50 -10.05 -20.02
N PRO A 234 -17.02 -11.28 -19.89
CA PRO A 234 -17.85 -11.66 -18.73
C PRO A 234 -17.13 -11.56 -17.39
N THR A 235 -15.92 -12.13 -17.28
CA THR A 235 -15.04 -12.09 -16.09
C THR A 235 -14.39 -10.72 -15.86
N GLY A 236 -14.41 -9.86 -16.88
CA GLY A 236 -13.82 -8.53 -16.79
C GLY A 236 -12.31 -8.57 -16.79
N THR A 237 -11.71 -9.43 -17.63
CA THR A 237 -10.29 -9.45 -17.95
C THR A 237 -9.76 -8.02 -18.12
N LEU A 238 -8.78 -7.65 -17.31
CA LEU A 238 -8.13 -6.35 -17.41
C LEU A 238 -7.20 -6.33 -18.62
N ARG A 239 -7.55 -5.53 -19.62
CA ARG A 239 -6.70 -5.29 -20.80
C ARG A 239 -7.00 -3.93 -21.40
N ALA A 240 -6.13 -3.47 -22.29
CA ALA A 240 -6.32 -2.23 -23.02
C ALA A 240 -7.55 -2.34 -23.93
N GLY A 241 -8.47 -1.40 -23.76
CA GLY A 241 -9.64 -1.25 -24.62
C GLY A 241 -9.30 -0.61 -25.97
N ARG A 242 -10.30 0.01 -26.59
CA ARG A 242 -10.12 0.81 -27.83
C ARG A 242 -10.13 2.31 -27.58
N ASN A 243 -10.43 2.72 -26.36
CA ASN A 243 -10.60 4.12 -25.99
C ASN A 243 -9.24 4.82 -25.87
N THR A 244 -9.15 6.02 -26.44
CA THR A 244 -7.96 6.89 -26.38
C THR A 244 -8.12 8.04 -25.38
N ARG A 245 -9.25 8.06 -24.65
CA ARG A 245 -9.52 8.92 -23.50
C ARG A 245 -10.25 8.09 -22.44
N PRO A 246 -9.97 8.27 -21.14
CA PRO A 246 -10.59 7.43 -20.12
C PRO A 246 -12.06 7.82 -19.91
N GLY A 247 -12.97 6.87 -20.14
CA GLY A 247 -14.37 6.92 -19.74
C GLY A 247 -14.56 6.27 -18.37
N LYS A 248 -15.80 5.97 -17.98
CA LYS A 248 -16.10 5.34 -16.68
C LYS A 248 -15.51 3.93 -16.56
N ASP A 249 -15.37 3.21 -17.67
CA ASP A 249 -14.88 1.83 -17.71
C ASP A 249 -13.38 1.72 -17.48
N GLU A 250 -12.65 2.78 -17.78
CA GLU A 250 -11.19 2.90 -17.61
C GLU A 250 -10.79 3.44 -16.23
N LEU A 251 -11.75 3.74 -15.35
CA LEU A 251 -11.47 4.31 -14.03
C LEU A 251 -11.39 3.24 -12.95
N PHE A 252 -10.36 3.38 -12.12
CA PHE A 252 -10.09 2.53 -10.98
C PHE A 252 -9.88 3.32 -9.69
N GLU A 253 -10.24 2.71 -8.57
CA GLU A 253 -9.91 3.18 -7.23
C GLU A 253 -8.83 2.29 -6.62
N LEU A 254 -7.85 2.91 -5.96
CA LEU A 254 -6.94 2.19 -5.08
C LEU A 254 -7.46 2.23 -3.66
N GLN A 255 -7.50 1.05 -3.04
CA GLN A 255 -7.84 0.88 -1.65
C GLN A 255 -6.66 0.24 -0.90
N GLU A 256 -6.53 0.58 0.38
CA GLU A 256 -5.51 -0.01 1.25
C GLU A 256 -5.67 -1.53 1.29
N SER A 257 -4.56 -2.27 1.17
CA SER A 257 -4.56 -3.72 1.37
C SER A 257 -4.26 -4.03 2.84
N HIS A 258 -5.30 -4.24 3.63
CA HIS A 258 -5.15 -4.63 5.03
C HIS A 258 -4.54 -6.04 5.16
N PRO A 259 -3.83 -6.36 6.26
CA PRO A 259 -3.28 -7.70 6.44
C PRO A 259 -4.42 -8.71 6.55
N GLN A 260 -4.30 -9.79 5.79
CA GLN A 260 -5.16 -10.95 5.90
C GLN A 260 -4.34 -12.08 6.48
N VAL A 261 -4.86 -12.68 7.54
CA VAL A 261 -4.14 -13.64 8.36
C VAL A 261 -4.92 -14.93 8.49
N VAL A 262 -4.20 -16.02 8.66
CA VAL A 262 -4.73 -17.29 9.16
C VAL A 262 -4.14 -17.54 10.54
N LEU A 263 -4.94 -18.19 11.40
CA LEU A 263 -4.56 -18.57 12.75
C LEU A 263 -4.59 -20.09 12.85
N GLN A 264 -3.52 -20.69 13.35
CA GLN A 264 -3.45 -22.11 13.66
C GLN A 264 -3.37 -22.28 15.17
N ALA A 265 -4.24 -23.12 15.74
CA ALA A 265 -4.27 -23.39 17.18
C ALA A 265 -3.32 -24.54 17.56
N ALA A 266 -3.23 -24.86 18.86
CA ALA A 266 -2.38 -25.93 19.40
C ALA A 266 -2.65 -27.32 18.80
N ASN A 267 -3.87 -27.59 18.33
CA ASN A 267 -4.21 -28.84 17.65
C ASN A 267 -3.71 -28.94 16.19
N HIS A 268 -2.88 -27.98 15.74
CA HIS A 268 -2.38 -27.86 14.37
C HIS A 268 -3.45 -27.66 13.29
N ARG A 269 -4.67 -27.26 13.69
CA ARG A 269 -5.75 -26.93 12.74
C ARG A 269 -5.95 -25.43 12.63
N TYR A 270 -6.40 -25.01 11.46
CA TYR A 270 -6.75 -23.63 11.17
C TYR A 270 -8.08 -23.25 11.79
N VAL A 271 -8.09 -22.05 12.36
CA VAL A 271 -9.27 -21.36 12.85
C VAL A 271 -10.17 -20.99 11.68
N SER A 272 -11.46 -21.25 11.82
CA SER A 272 -12.44 -21.20 10.74
C SER A 272 -13.81 -20.71 11.22
N VAL A 273 -14.56 -20.09 10.30
CA VAL A 273 -15.99 -19.78 10.44
C VAL A 273 -16.90 -20.71 9.62
N ARG A 274 -16.36 -21.81 9.08
CA ARG A 274 -17.09 -22.75 8.21
C ARG A 274 -18.20 -23.54 8.93
N GLN A 275 -18.01 -23.84 10.21
CA GLN A 275 -18.92 -24.68 11.00
C GLN A 275 -20.11 -23.92 11.61
N GLY A 276 -20.36 -22.68 11.17
CA GLY A 276 -21.44 -21.83 11.62
C GLY A 276 -20.94 -20.59 12.36
N VAL A 277 -21.72 -20.11 13.33
CA VAL A 277 -21.43 -18.83 14.00
C VAL A 277 -20.22 -18.86 14.93
N ASN A 278 -19.88 -20.03 15.48
CA ASN A 278 -18.75 -20.18 16.40
C ASN A 278 -17.45 -20.29 15.63
N VAL A 279 -16.45 -19.50 16.05
CA VAL A 279 -15.10 -19.59 15.53
C VAL A 279 -14.43 -20.85 16.09
N SER A 280 -13.86 -21.69 15.23
CA SER A 280 -13.28 -22.98 15.65
C SER A 280 -12.06 -23.42 14.86
N ALA A 281 -11.06 -23.99 15.54
CA ALA A 281 -9.84 -24.53 14.97
C ALA A 281 -10.03 -25.99 14.51
N ASN A 282 -10.62 -26.18 13.34
CA ASN A 282 -11.09 -27.49 12.89
C ASN A 282 -10.78 -27.83 11.42
N GLN A 283 -10.06 -26.97 10.70
CA GLN A 283 -9.77 -27.17 9.27
C GLN A 283 -8.28 -27.42 9.03
N ASP A 284 -7.96 -28.11 7.93
CA ASP A 284 -6.58 -28.41 7.52
C ASP A 284 -6.10 -27.55 6.34
N GLU A 285 -7.01 -26.77 5.73
CA GLU A 285 -6.76 -25.97 4.53
C GLU A 285 -6.85 -24.45 4.83
N GLU A 286 -6.07 -23.66 4.08
CA GLU A 286 -6.10 -22.19 4.13
C GLU A 286 -7.01 -21.64 3.02
N LEU A 287 -8.32 -21.57 3.28
CA LEU A 287 -9.29 -20.99 2.35
C LEU A 287 -9.92 -19.70 2.91
N ASP A 288 -10.91 -19.16 2.20
CA ASP A 288 -11.56 -17.89 2.57
C ASP A 288 -12.21 -17.89 3.95
N HIS A 289 -12.69 -19.04 4.43
CA HIS A 289 -13.31 -19.18 5.75
C HIS A 289 -12.30 -19.28 6.90
N GLU A 290 -11.04 -19.53 6.58
CA GLU A 290 -9.91 -19.60 7.52
C GLU A 290 -9.07 -18.31 7.49
N THR A 291 -9.33 -17.47 6.50
CA THR A 291 -8.70 -16.16 6.31
C THR A 291 -9.50 -15.09 7.04
N PHE A 292 -8.81 -14.23 7.78
CA PHE A 292 -9.40 -13.10 8.49
C PHE A 292 -8.64 -11.81 8.17
N LEU A 293 -9.37 -10.75 7.82
CA LEU A 293 -8.80 -9.42 7.71
C LEU A 293 -8.57 -8.87 9.11
N MET A 294 -7.31 -8.60 9.44
CA MET A 294 -6.87 -8.10 10.73
C MET A 294 -6.71 -6.58 10.66
N GLN A 295 -7.31 -5.83 11.58
CA GLN A 295 -7.15 -4.37 11.65
C GLN A 295 -6.73 -3.96 13.04
N ILE A 296 -5.63 -3.22 13.15
CA ILE A 296 -5.23 -2.56 14.39
C ILE A 296 -5.96 -1.22 14.49
N ASP A 297 -6.65 -1.03 15.60
CA ASP A 297 -7.29 0.23 15.94
C ASP A 297 -6.26 1.32 16.27
N GLN A 298 -6.49 2.53 15.79
CA GLN A 298 -5.51 3.62 15.90
C GLN A 298 -5.33 4.10 17.34
N GLU A 299 -6.40 4.10 18.13
CA GLU A 299 -6.45 4.64 19.49
C GLU A 299 -6.09 3.58 20.53
N THR A 300 -6.81 2.46 20.52
CA THR A 300 -6.68 1.39 21.52
C THR A 300 -5.52 0.44 21.26
N LYS A 301 -4.96 0.44 20.03
CA LYS A 301 -3.96 -0.52 19.55
C LYS A 301 -4.40 -1.99 19.61
N LYS A 302 -5.69 -2.26 19.84
CA LYS A 302 -6.28 -3.60 19.78
C LYS A 302 -6.58 -3.99 18.34
N CYS A 303 -6.61 -5.29 18.07
CA CYS A 303 -6.95 -5.82 16.77
C CYS A 303 -8.43 -6.24 16.68
N THR A 304 -8.96 -6.20 15.47
CA THR A 304 -10.23 -6.85 15.10
C THR A 304 -9.94 -7.90 14.03
N PHE A 305 -10.80 -8.91 13.94
CA PHE A 305 -10.77 -9.93 12.90
C PHE A 305 -12.09 -9.92 12.15
N TYR A 306 -12.06 -9.56 10.87
CA TYR A 306 -13.20 -9.59 9.97
C TYR A 306 -13.13 -10.83 9.08
N SER A 307 -14.26 -11.48 8.84
CA SER A 307 -14.34 -12.74 8.10
C SER A 307 -14.96 -12.57 6.72
N SER A 308 -14.74 -13.55 5.84
CA SER A 308 -15.28 -13.58 4.48
C SER A 308 -16.81 -13.60 4.43
N THR A 309 -17.48 -14.00 5.53
CA THR A 309 -18.95 -13.99 5.64
C THR A 309 -19.52 -12.61 5.96
N GLY A 310 -18.68 -11.59 6.13
CA GLY A 310 -19.10 -10.21 6.29
C GLY A 310 -19.26 -9.74 7.73
N SER A 311 -18.74 -10.50 8.69
CA SER A 311 -18.87 -10.24 10.13
C SER A 311 -17.53 -10.24 10.85
N TYR A 312 -17.46 -9.50 11.96
CA TYR A 312 -16.34 -9.49 12.90
C TYR A 312 -16.47 -10.61 13.93
N TRP A 313 -15.32 -11.11 14.36
CA TRP A 313 -15.22 -11.89 15.59
C TRP A 313 -15.68 -11.04 16.78
N ALA A 314 -16.45 -11.66 17.67
CA ALA A 314 -17.02 -11.02 18.85
C ALA A 314 -17.01 -12.00 20.03
N LEU A 315 -16.60 -11.48 21.18
CA LEU A 315 -16.87 -12.13 22.46
C LEU A 315 -18.37 -12.07 22.77
N VAL A 316 -18.97 -13.22 23.06
CA VAL A 316 -20.36 -13.32 23.52
C VAL A 316 -20.45 -13.61 25.03
N THR A 317 -21.64 -13.42 25.60
CA THR A 317 -21.87 -13.42 27.06
C THR A 317 -21.40 -14.67 27.80
N HIS A 318 -21.44 -15.84 27.16
CA HIS A 318 -21.00 -17.11 27.73
C HIS A 318 -19.50 -17.41 27.50
N GLY A 319 -18.71 -16.41 27.08
CA GLY A 319 -17.26 -16.55 26.88
C GLY A 319 -16.84 -17.02 25.49
N GLY A 320 -17.77 -17.47 24.64
CA GLY A 320 -17.47 -17.94 23.29
C GLY A 320 -17.00 -16.82 22.34
N ILE A 321 -16.25 -17.18 21.30
CA ILE A 321 -15.91 -16.28 20.19
C ILE A 321 -16.76 -16.64 18.97
N GLN A 322 -17.51 -15.68 18.45
CA GLN A 322 -18.43 -15.87 17.32
C GLN A 322 -18.21 -14.83 16.22
N ALA A 323 -18.41 -15.21 14.96
CA ALA A 323 -18.33 -14.30 13.82
C ALA A 323 -19.72 -13.78 13.43
N THR A 324 -20.31 -12.93 14.27
CA THR A 324 -21.70 -12.44 14.09
C THR A 324 -21.83 -10.91 14.14
N ALA A 325 -20.80 -10.19 14.56
CA ALA A 325 -20.89 -8.75 14.72
C ALA A 325 -20.78 -8.02 13.37
N ALA A 326 -21.77 -7.18 13.04
CA ALA A 326 -21.76 -6.37 11.82
C ALA A 326 -20.92 -5.09 11.95
N GLN A 327 -20.62 -4.67 13.19
CA GLN A 327 -19.90 -3.44 13.49
C GLN A 327 -18.86 -3.68 14.58
N VAL A 328 -17.81 -2.85 14.54
CA VAL A 328 -16.76 -2.84 15.56
C VAL A 328 -17.33 -2.32 16.88
N SER A 329 -17.00 -3.00 17.98
CA SER A 329 -17.32 -2.61 19.34
C SER A 329 -16.24 -3.13 20.30
N ALA A 330 -16.33 -2.81 21.60
CA ALA A 330 -15.40 -3.36 22.58
C ALA A 330 -15.33 -4.90 22.55
N ASN A 331 -16.44 -5.58 22.26
CA ASN A 331 -16.51 -7.04 22.21
C ASN A 331 -15.84 -7.65 20.97
N THR A 332 -15.58 -6.86 19.93
CA THR A 332 -14.89 -7.32 18.71
C THR A 332 -13.39 -7.03 18.72
N MET A 333 -12.89 -6.43 19.82
CA MET A 333 -11.51 -6.01 19.95
C MET A 333 -10.72 -6.97 20.84
N PHE A 334 -9.54 -7.37 20.35
CA PHE A 334 -8.64 -8.29 21.01
C PHE A 334 -7.26 -7.63 21.15
N GLU A 335 -6.67 -7.71 22.33
CA GLU A 335 -5.26 -7.36 22.53
C GLU A 335 -4.39 -8.54 22.09
N VAL A 336 -3.32 -8.25 21.33
CA VAL A 336 -2.37 -9.26 20.87
C VAL A 336 -1.14 -9.24 21.75
N GLU A 337 -0.85 -10.35 22.40
CA GLU A 337 0.39 -10.58 23.12
C GLU A 337 1.36 -11.38 22.23
N TRP A 338 2.48 -10.76 21.88
CA TRP A 338 3.51 -11.33 21.01
C TRP A 338 4.47 -12.21 21.82
N ARG A 339 4.46 -13.51 21.56
CA ARG A 339 5.19 -14.53 22.34
C ARG A 339 6.18 -15.29 21.46
N GLY A 340 7.08 -14.54 20.82
CA GLY A 340 8.04 -15.10 19.87
C GLY A 340 7.34 -15.58 18.60
N ARG A 341 7.36 -16.90 18.35
CA ARG A 341 6.71 -17.53 17.18
C ARG A 341 5.20 -17.75 17.36
N ARG A 342 4.64 -17.33 18.49
CA ARG A 342 3.23 -17.50 18.84
C ARG A 342 2.64 -16.16 19.22
N VAL A 343 1.31 -16.09 19.17
CA VAL A 343 0.53 -14.99 19.72
C VAL A 343 -0.53 -15.54 20.67
N ALA A 344 -0.85 -14.77 21.70
CA ALA A 344 -2.03 -14.99 22.52
C ALA A 344 -2.99 -13.81 22.33
N LEU A 345 -4.29 -14.10 22.31
CA LEU A 345 -5.33 -13.10 22.11
C LEU A 345 -6.09 -12.88 23.41
N LYS A 346 -6.19 -11.64 23.87
CA LYS A 346 -6.94 -11.28 25.08
C LYS A 346 -8.18 -10.47 24.73
N ALA A 347 -9.34 -10.96 25.14
CA ALA A 347 -10.63 -10.34 24.85
C ALA A 347 -10.97 -9.21 25.85
N CYS A 348 -12.07 -8.49 25.59
CA CYS A 348 -12.49 -7.36 26.42
C CYS A 348 -12.88 -7.72 27.87
N ASN A 349 -13.20 -8.99 28.15
CA ASN A 349 -13.43 -9.51 29.50
C ASN A 349 -12.13 -9.71 30.31
N GLY A 350 -10.96 -9.38 29.73
CA GLY A 350 -9.67 -9.53 30.37
C GLY A 350 -9.11 -10.95 30.36
N ARG A 351 -9.76 -11.89 29.66
CA ARG A 351 -9.33 -13.29 29.56
C ARG A 351 -8.73 -13.61 28.19
N TYR A 352 -7.84 -14.59 28.17
CA TYR A 352 -7.24 -15.13 26.97
C TYR A 352 -8.19 -16.08 26.25
N VAL A 353 -8.19 -15.97 24.93
CA VAL A 353 -8.87 -16.86 23.99
C VAL A 353 -8.14 -18.19 24.01
N CYS A 354 -8.84 -19.25 24.40
CA CYS A 354 -8.33 -20.61 24.39
C CYS A 354 -9.11 -21.47 23.39
N MET A 355 -8.42 -22.47 22.83
CA MET A 355 -9.04 -23.53 22.06
C MET A 355 -9.62 -24.59 23.01
N LYS A 356 -10.91 -24.88 22.89
CA LYS A 356 -11.54 -26.00 23.60
C LYS A 356 -11.20 -27.33 22.92
N LYS A 357 -11.40 -28.45 23.63
CA LYS A 357 -11.21 -29.82 23.10
C LYS A 357 -11.98 -30.12 21.79
N ASN A 358 -13.09 -29.43 21.53
CA ASN A 358 -13.88 -29.55 20.30
C ASN A 358 -13.45 -28.55 19.20
N GLY A 359 -12.33 -27.85 19.39
CA GLY A 359 -11.80 -26.82 18.51
C GLY A 359 -12.41 -25.43 18.66
N GLN A 360 -13.54 -25.27 19.36
CA GLN A 360 -14.18 -23.95 19.49
C GLN A 360 -13.33 -22.98 20.32
N LEU A 361 -13.31 -21.71 19.91
CA LEU A 361 -12.59 -20.67 20.64
C LEU A 361 -13.47 -20.02 21.71
N ALA A 362 -12.90 -19.77 22.89
CA ALA A 362 -13.56 -19.05 23.97
C ALA A 362 -12.56 -18.27 24.82
N ALA A 363 -12.89 -17.04 25.22
CA ALA A 363 -12.08 -16.24 26.14
C ALA A 363 -12.42 -16.56 27.60
N ILE A 364 -11.85 -17.65 28.10
CA ILE A 364 -12.14 -18.18 29.45
C ILE A 364 -10.91 -18.35 30.34
N SER A 365 -9.69 -18.19 29.79
CA SER A 365 -8.45 -18.45 30.50
C SER A 365 -7.85 -17.16 31.09
N ASP A 366 -7.33 -17.22 32.32
CA ASP A 366 -6.69 -16.06 32.96
C ASP A 366 -5.18 -15.97 32.64
N PHE A 367 -4.59 -17.05 32.12
CA PHE A 367 -3.16 -17.16 31.81
C PHE A 367 -2.95 -17.80 30.42
N VAL A 368 -1.80 -17.54 29.80
CA VAL A 368 -1.43 -18.17 28.54
C VAL A 368 -0.76 -19.51 28.80
N GLY A 369 -1.42 -20.59 28.38
CA GLY A 369 -0.86 -21.93 28.25
C GLY A 369 -0.81 -22.38 26.78
N GLU A 370 -0.73 -23.69 26.57
CA GLU A 370 -0.63 -24.29 25.23
C GLU A 370 -1.88 -24.00 24.38
N ASP A 371 -3.08 -24.13 24.95
CA ASP A 371 -4.36 -23.95 24.25
C ASP A 371 -4.68 -22.48 23.92
N GLU A 372 -3.97 -21.52 24.51
CA GLU A 372 -4.10 -20.08 24.25
C GLU A 372 -3.09 -19.54 23.22
N GLU A 373 -2.12 -20.35 22.80
CA GLU A 373 -1.11 -19.96 21.83
C GLU A 373 -1.54 -20.30 20.40
N PHE A 374 -1.46 -19.30 19.53
CA PHE A 374 -1.76 -19.41 18.11
C PHE A 374 -0.54 -19.08 17.27
N VAL A 375 -0.39 -19.79 16.15
CA VAL A 375 0.50 -19.37 15.07
C VAL A 375 -0.28 -18.41 14.19
N LEU A 376 0.25 -17.20 14.00
CA LEU A 376 -0.35 -16.16 13.14
C LEU A 376 0.47 -16.02 11.86
N LYS A 377 -0.17 -16.30 10.72
CA LYS A 377 0.45 -16.23 9.39
C LYS A 377 -0.23 -15.15 8.55
N LEU A 378 0.55 -14.21 8.01
CA LEU A 378 0.16 -13.22 7.02
C LEU A 378 0.15 -13.87 5.63
N ILE A 379 -1.01 -13.92 4.98
CA ILE A 379 -1.15 -14.64 3.70
C ILE A 379 -1.10 -13.72 2.48
N ASN A 380 -1.58 -12.47 2.60
CA ASN A 380 -1.69 -11.54 1.47
C ASN A 380 -0.45 -10.64 1.33
N ARG A 381 0.73 -11.15 1.70
CA ARG A 381 2.04 -10.55 1.44
C ARG A 381 3.09 -11.61 1.06
N PRO A 382 2.88 -12.43 0.01
CA PRO A 382 3.95 -13.29 -0.53
C PRO A 382 5.11 -12.45 -1.06
N ILE A 383 4.78 -11.23 -1.50
CA ILE A 383 5.71 -10.15 -1.78
C ILE A 383 5.45 -9.00 -0.81
N LEU A 384 6.52 -8.31 -0.43
CA LEU A 384 6.54 -7.28 0.60
C LEU A 384 7.30 -6.06 0.08
N VAL A 385 6.68 -4.90 0.21
CA VAL A 385 7.34 -3.60 0.11
C VAL A 385 7.33 -2.99 1.50
N LEU A 386 8.42 -2.35 1.92
CA LEU A 386 8.51 -1.71 3.23
C LEU A 386 8.78 -0.23 3.07
N ARG A 387 7.97 0.60 3.76
CA ARG A 387 8.18 2.05 3.87
C ARG A 387 8.32 2.46 5.33
N GLY A 388 9.46 3.07 5.64
CA GLY A 388 9.72 3.73 6.92
C GLY A 388 9.43 5.24 6.85
N LEU A 389 9.87 5.96 7.88
CA LEU A 389 9.67 7.42 7.98
C LEU A 389 10.39 8.21 6.88
N ASP A 390 11.58 7.77 6.48
CA ASP A 390 12.45 8.48 5.55
C ASP A 390 12.32 8.03 4.08
N GLY A 391 11.56 6.96 3.84
CA GLY A 391 11.37 6.38 2.52
C GLY A 391 11.22 4.86 2.55
N PHE A 392 11.34 4.26 1.38
CA PHE A 392 11.25 2.82 1.16
C PHE A 392 12.58 2.11 1.43
N VAL A 393 12.47 0.82 1.74
CA VAL A 393 13.61 -0.09 1.85
C VAL A 393 14.02 -0.58 0.46
N CYS A 394 15.31 -0.48 0.11
CA CYS A 394 15.88 -1.03 -1.12
C CYS A 394 17.27 -1.57 -0.92
N HIS A 395 17.68 -2.45 -1.83
CA HIS A 395 19.06 -2.86 -2.00
C HIS A 395 19.94 -1.69 -2.44
N ARG A 396 21.04 -1.48 -1.74
CA ARG A 396 22.08 -0.51 -2.12
C ARG A 396 22.80 -1.03 -3.37
N ARG A 397 22.98 -0.19 -4.39
CA ARG A 397 23.68 -0.62 -5.61
C ARG A 397 25.13 -1.03 -5.29
N GLY A 398 25.52 -2.24 -5.73
CA GLY A 398 26.88 -2.76 -5.53
C GLY A 398 27.23 -3.19 -4.11
N SER A 399 26.26 -3.31 -3.20
CA SER A 399 26.47 -3.73 -1.81
C SER A 399 25.29 -4.54 -1.32
N ALA A 400 25.52 -5.54 -0.46
CA ALA A 400 24.44 -6.32 0.17
C ALA A 400 23.60 -5.52 1.20
N GLN A 401 24.00 -4.29 1.52
CA GLN A 401 23.29 -3.43 2.46
C GLN A 401 21.94 -2.95 1.92
N LEU A 402 21.04 -2.63 2.85
CA LEU A 402 19.71 -2.10 2.55
C LEU A 402 19.62 -0.64 2.99
N ASP A 403 19.22 0.23 2.07
CA ASP A 403 18.90 1.64 2.33
C ASP A 403 17.41 1.76 2.74
N THR A 404 17.07 2.71 3.60
CA THR A 404 15.71 2.91 4.17
C THR A 404 15.12 4.30 3.87
N ASN A 405 15.76 5.04 2.96
CA ASN A 405 15.46 6.44 2.67
C ASN A 405 15.24 6.70 1.17
N ARG A 406 14.82 5.66 0.44
CA ARG A 406 14.68 5.67 -1.02
C ARG A 406 13.27 6.10 -1.40
N SER A 407 13.14 6.79 -2.53
CA SER A 407 11.82 7.14 -3.10
C SER A 407 11.23 6.07 -4.00
N VAL A 408 12.07 5.13 -4.45
CA VAL A 408 11.68 3.91 -5.13
C VAL A 408 11.74 2.76 -4.13
N TYR A 409 11.11 1.64 -4.43
CA TYR A 409 11.03 0.47 -3.58
C TYR A 409 11.53 -0.76 -4.31
N ASP A 410 12.15 -1.67 -3.55
CA ASP A 410 12.33 -3.06 -3.99
C ASP A 410 11.17 -3.92 -3.48
N VAL A 411 10.90 -4.99 -4.20
CA VAL A 411 9.94 -6.01 -3.82
C VAL A 411 10.70 -7.18 -3.22
N PHE A 412 10.43 -7.48 -1.95
CA PHE A 412 10.99 -8.60 -1.22
C PHE A 412 10.03 -9.78 -1.24
N HIS A 413 10.52 -11.01 -1.13
CA HIS A 413 9.69 -12.21 -1.01
C HIS A 413 9.65 -12.68 0.43
N LEU A 414 8.45 -12.99 0.93
CA LEU A 414 8.26 -13.57 2.26
C LEU A 414 8.04 -15.08 2.14
N SER A 415 8.82 -15.83 2.91
CA SER A 415 8.59 -17.26 3.15
C SER A 415 8.22 -17.45 4.61
N PHE A 416 7.07 -18.08 4.86
CA PHE A 416 6.59 -18.34 6.21
C PHE A 416 7.07 -19.70 6.71
N THR A 417 7.51 -19.78 7.97
CA THR A 417 7.86 -21.04 8.63
C THR A 417 7.62 -20.92 10.13
N ASP A 418 6.60 -21.63 10.62
CA ASP A 418 6.27 -21.77 12.05
C ASP A 418 6.35 -20.44 12.83
N GLY A 419 5.47 -19.50 12.49
CA GLY A 419 5.34 -18.22 13.19
C GLY A 419 6.44 -17.19 12.90
N ALA A 420 7.42 -17.55 12.06
CA ALA A 420 8.47 -16.64 11.61
C ALA A 420 8.49 -16.51 10.08
N TYR A 421 9.21 -15.49 9.61
CA TYR A 421 9.33 -15.15 8.21
C TYR A 421 10.79 -15.03 7.81
N GLN A 422 11.11 -15.59 6.65
CA GLN A 422 12.38 -15.37 5.97
C GLN A 422 12.14 -14.41 4.83
N ILE A 423 12.95 -13.36 4.76
CA ILE A 423 12.82 -12.29 3.78
C ILE A 423 13.91 -12.49 2.72
N ARG A 424 13.53 -12.56 1.45
CA ARG A 424 14.47 -12.72 0.34
C ARG A 424 14.46 -11.47 -0.54
N GLY A 425 15.65 -10.96 -0.84
CA GLY A 425 15.85 -9.81 -1.72
C GLY A 425 15.80 -10.16 -3.20
N ARG A 426 15.84 -9.10 -4.02
CA ARG A 426 15.79 -9.20 -5.49
C ARG A 426 16.89 -10.08 -6.09
N GLY A 427 18.06 -10.14 -5.47
CA GLY A 427 19.19 -10.97 -5.90
C GLY A 427 19.09 -12.45 -5.50
N GLY A 428 17.99 -12.87 -4.87
CA GLY A 428 17.81 -14.23 -4.37
C GLY A 428 18.43 -14.49 -2.99
N GLY A 429 19.32 -13.60 -2.52
CA GLY A 429 19.90 -13.66 -1.18
C GLY A 429 18.87 -13.37 -0.08
N PHE A 430 18.98 -14.12 1.01
CA PHE A 430 18.17 -13.93 2.20
C PHE A 430 18.68 -12.78 3.05
N TRP A 431 17.75 -12.14 3.73
CA TRP A 431 18.05 -11.19 4.77
C TRP A 431 18.67 -11.91 5.97
N HIS A 432 19.72 -11.31 6.51
CA HIS A 432 20.31 -11.74 7.78
C HIS A 432 20.92 -10.55 8.51
N THR A 433 21.11 -10.71 9.82
CA THR A 433 21.74 -9.74 10.69
C THR A 433 23.24 -10.00 10.80
N GLY A 434 24.03 -9.02 10.35
CA GLY A 434 25.48 -9.01 10.44
C GLY A 434 26.00 -8.41 11.74
N PHE A 435 27.31 -8.15 11.78
CA PHE A 435 27.95 -7.51 12.93
C PHE A 435 27.33 -6.13 13.21
N HIS A 436 27.28 -5.78 14.50
CA HIS A 436 26.74 -4.51 15.01
C HIS A 436 25.30 -4.19 14.56
N GLY A 437 24.49 -5.23 14.28
CA GLY A 437 23.08 -5.09 13.90
C GLY A 437 22.88 -4.57 12.48
N SER A 438 23.87 -4.66 11.59
CA SER A 438 23.64 -4.39 10.17
C SER A 438 22.71 -5.43 9.55
N VAL A 439 21.82 -5.02 8.64
CA VAL A 439 20.97 -5.96 7.88
C VAL A 439 21.45 -6.04 6.44
N LEU A 440 21.71 -7.26 5.97
CA LEU A 440 22.27 -7.57 4.66
C LEU A 440 21.36 -8.54 3.91
N SER A 441 21.38 -8.50 2.57
CA SER A 441 20.48 -9.28 1.69
C SER A 441 21.23 -10.25 0.74
N ASP A 442 22.35 -10.81 1.17
CA ASP A 442 23.20 -11.76 0.44
C ASP A 442 23.34 -13.11 1.16
N GLY A 443 22.50 -13.39 2.16
CA GLY A 443 22.55 -14.64 2.91
C GLY A 443 22.16 -15.85 2.08
N GLU A 444 22.91 -16.95 2.19
CA GLU A 444 22.56 -18.22 1.55
C GLU A 444 21.40 -18.95 2.26
N ARG A 445 21.23 -18.70 3.56
CA ARG A 445 20.18 -19.29 4.40
C ARG A 445 19.30 -18.19 4.99
N GLY A 446 18.00 -18.47 5.07
CA GLY A 446 17.05 -17.57 5.70
C GLY A 446 17.29 -17.42 7.19
N GLU A 447 17.45 -16.17 7.66
CA GLU A 447 17.24 -15.84 9.06
C GLU A 447 15.74 -15.64 9.32
N ASP A 448 15.30 -16.09 10.50
CA ASP A 448 13.92 -15.95 10.93
C ASP A 448 13.70 -14.58 11.58
N PHE A 449 12.75 -13.84 11.01
CA PHE A 449 12.23 -12.59 11.54
C PHE A 449 10.79 -12.77 12.01
N LEU A 450 10.41 -12.06 13.07
CA LEU A 450 9.05 -12.04 13.59
C LEU A 450 8.37 -10.74 13.17
N LEU A 451 7.17 -10.85 12.60
CA LEU A 451 6.36 -9.70 12.21
C LEU A 451 5.32 -9.42 13.29
N GLU A 452 5.33 -8.20 13.82
CA GLU A 452 4.42 -7.78 14.88
C GLU A 452 3.58 -6.59 14.40
N PHE A 453 2.27 -6.79 14.23
CA PHE A 453 1.33 -5.73 13.86
C PHE A 453 1.07 -4.81 15.06
N ARG A 454 1.75 -3.67 15.11
CA ARG A 454 1.72 -2.74 16.26
C ARG A 454 0.83 -1.52 16.04
N GLU A 455 0.71 -1.06 14.79
CA GLU A 455 -0.14 0.07 14.43
C GLU A 455 -0.94 -0.21 13.16
N ARG A 456 -1.98 0.60 12.92
CA ARG A 456 -2.77 0.49 11.69
C ARG A 456 -1.86 0.69 10.47
N GLY A 457 -1.83 -0.32 9.60
CA GLY A 457 -1.02 -0.32 8.38
C GLY A 457 0.49 -0.34 8.63
N ARG A 458 0.97 -0.61 9.86
CA ARG A 458 2.40 -0.72 10.15
C ARG A 458 2.74 -1.89 11.06
N LEU A 459 3.87 -2.52 10.76
CA LEU A 459 4.43 -3.63 11.52
C LEU A 459 5.81 -3.29 12.06
N ALA A 460 6.21 -3.95 13.13
CA ALA A 460 7.59 -4.04 13.57
C ALA A 460 8.18 -5.39 13.12
N ILE A 461 9.46 -5.39 12.76
CA ILE A 461 10.18 -6.61 12.38
C ILE A 461 11.22 -6.88 13.45
N ARG A 462 11.12 -8.02 14.14
CA ARG A 462 12.04 -8.42 15.20
C ARG A 462 13.03 -9.46 14.69
N ALA A 463 14.32 -9.19 14.86
CA ALA A 463 15.39 -10.11 14.52
C ALA A 463 15.60 -11.18 15.60
N ARG A 464 16.40 -12.21 15.29
CA ARG A 464 16.76 -13.28 16.24
C ARG A 464 17.47 -12.76 17.49
N SER A 465 18.17 -11.63 17.38
CA SER A 465 18.81 -10.94 18.50
C SER A 465 17.81 -10.40 19.54
N GLY A 466 16.52 -10.38 19.21
CA GLY A 466 15.46 -9.78 20.01
C GLY A 466 15.27 -8.28 19.78
N LYS A 467 16.15 -7.64 18.97
CA LYS A 467 16.04 -6.24 18.57
C LYS A 467 15.11 -6.06 17.38
N TYR A 468 14.55 -4.86 17.23
CA TYR A 468 13.72 -4.49 16.11
C TYR A 468 14.53 -3.81 15.00
N LEU A 469 14.10 -4.04 13.76
CA LEU A 469 14.65 -3.40 12.58
C LEU A 469 14.15 -1.96 12.50
N ARG A 470 15.07 -1.02 12.30
CA ARG A 470 14.79 0.40 12.10
C ARG A 470 15.68 1.01 11.01
N GLY A 471 15.26 2.15 10.49
CA GLY A 471 16.15 3.02 9.71
C GLY A 471 17.20 3.66 10.62
N GLY A 472 18.49 3.47 10.31
CA GLY A 472 19.57 4.18 10.97
C GLY A 472 19.70 5.62 10.47
N ALA A 473 20.33 6.49 11.25
CA ALA A 473 20.57 7.90 10.86
C ALA A 473 21.37 8.06 9.55
N SER A 474 22.16 7.05 9.17
CA SER A 474 22.85 6.98 7.88
C SER A 474 21.97 6.54 6.71
N GLY A 475 20.68 6.29 6.95
CA GLY A 475 19.73 5.74 5.98
C GLY A 475 19.90 4.24 5.72
N LEU A 476 20.60 3.51 6.59
CA LEU A 476 20.83 2.06 6.49
C LEU A 476 19.89 1.28 7.41
N LEU A 477 19.43 0.12 6.96
CA LEU A 477 18.61 -0.79 7.76
C LEU A 477 19.45 -1.46 8.85
N ARG A 478 18.99 -1.35 10.11
CA ARG A 478 19.68 -1.92 11.28
C ARG A 478 18.73 -2.63 12.22
N ALA A 479 19.15 -3.74 12.81
CA ALA A 479 18.46 -4.51 13.83
C ALA A 479 19.04 -4.23 15.23
N ASP A 480 18.86 -3.00 15.72
CA ASP A 480 19.42 -2.53 16.99
C ASP A 480 18.43 -1.73 17.85
N ALA A 481 17.14 -1.64 17.47
CA ALA A 481 16.13 -0.96 18.26
C ALA A 481 15.60 -1.83 19.41
N ASP A 482 15.38 -1.23 20.58
CA ASP A 482 14.85 -1.93 21.76
C ASP A 482 13.32 -2.04 21.77
N LEU A 483 12.64 -1.05 21.18
CA LEU A 483 11.19 -0.92 21.22
C LEU A 483 10.61 -0.90 19.79
N PRO A 484 9.42 -1.50 19.58
CA PRO A 484 8.75 -1.52 18.28
C PRO A 484 7.95 -0.23 18.05
N ALA A 485 8.63 0.91 18.00
CA ALA A 485 8.01 2.23 17.87
C ALA A 485 8.84 3.18 17.00
N GLY A 486 8.20 4.23 16.49
CA GLY A 486 8.87 5.30 15.73
C GLY A 486 9.56 4.76 14.47
N GLU A 487 10.88 4.92 14.38
CA GLU A 487 11.72 4.47 13.25
C GLU A 487 11.77 2.95 13.07
N ALA A 488 11.31 2.17 14.06
CA ALA A 488 11.23 0.70 14.00
C ALA A 488 9.90 0.17 13.44
N LEU A 489 9.04 1.06 12.94
CA LEU A 489 7.77 0.71 12.31
C LEU A 489 7.83 0.90 10.80
N TRP A 490 7.24 -0.07 10.09
CA TRP A 490 7.26 -0.15 8.65
C TRP A 490 5.84 -0.32 8.12
N GLU A 491 5.44 0.54 7.20
CA GLU A 491 4.25 0.34 6.38
C GLU A 491 4.51 -0.75 5.32
N TYR A 492 3.47 -1.52 5.00
CA TYR A 492 3.56 -2.76 4.22
C TYR A 492 2.35 -3.04 3.33
#